data_AF-A0A382NIC5-F1
#
_entry.id   AF-A0A382NIC5-F1
#
_cell.length_a   1.000
_cell.length_b   1.000
_cell.length_c   1.000
_cell.angle_alpha   90.00
_cell.angle_beta   90.00
_cell.angle_gamma   90.00
#
_symmetry.space_group_name_H-M   'P 1'
#
loop_
_entity.id
_entity.type
_entity.pdbx_description
1 polymer ?
#
loop_
_entity_poly.entity_id
_entity_poly.type
_entity_poly.pdbx_seq_one_letter_code
_entity_poly.pdbx_strand_id
1 'polypeptide(L)' 'CASLNVSVYQYEATVVKKATTGFGRANKEQVYSMVKFLLPGVICKSDDESDALAVAICHSQFASSNINYSELDNNYDS' A
#
# COMPACT_ATOMS: atom_id res chain seq x y z
N CYS A 1 16.86 4.87 -15.39
CA CYS A 1 16.04 5.70 -14.48
C CYS A 1 16.63 7.10 -14.19
N ALA A 2 17.85 7.44 -14.63
CA ALA A 2 18.43 8.78 -14.46
C ALA A 2 18.12 9.77 -15.61
N SER A 3 17.43 9.32 -16.67
CA SER A 3 17.23 10.08 -17.91
C SER A 3 15.83 10.69 -18.07
N LEU A 4 14.90 10.35 -17.17
CA LEU A 4 13.53 10.82 -17.17
C LEU A 4 13.27 11.30 -15.74
N ASN A 5 13.00 12.59 -15.57
CA ASN A 5 12.86 13.29 -14.29
C ASN A 5 11.61 12.84 -13.52
N VAL A 6 11.54 11.57 -13.13
CA VAL A 6 10.40 10.91 -12.50
C VAL A 6 10.74 10.66 -11.04
N SER A 7 9.90 11.17 -10.14
CA SER A 7 10.01 10.91 -8.71
C SER A 7 9.78 9.43 -8.42
N VAL A 8 10.80 8.76 -7.91
CA VAL A 8 10.72 7.36 -7.47
C VAL A 8 10.38 7.35 -5.98
N TYR A 9 9.32 6.63 -5.62
CA TYR A 9 8.90 6.43 -4.23
C TYR A 9 9.03 4.95 -3.89
N GLN A 10 9.58 4.66 -2.72
CA GLN A 10 9.81 3.30 -2.25
C GLN A 10 9.14 3.11 -0.89
N TYR A 11 8.31 2.09 -0.80
CA TYR A 11 7.48 1.80 0.38
C TYR A 11 7.85 0.43 0.95
N GLU A 12 8.07 0.36 2.26
CA GLU A 12 8.24 -0.91 2.96
C GLU A 12 6.95 -1.73 2.92
N ALA A 13 7.07 -3.07 2.87
CA ALA A 13 5.92 -3.95 2.76
C ALA A 13 4.93 -3.79 3.92
N THR A 14 5.43 -3.50 5.13
CA THR A 14 4.62 -3.22 6.33
C THR A 14 3.85 -1.90 6.21
N VAL A 15 4.46 -0.88 5.61
CA VAL A 15 3.83 0.43 5.35
C VAL A 15 2.68 0.27 4.36
N VAL A 16 2.90 -0.48 3.27
CA VAL A 16 1.85 -0.77 2.27
C VAL A 16 0.67 -1.50 2.90
N LYS A 17 0.94 -2.53 3.72
CA LYS A 17 -0.11 -3.27 4.45
C LYS A 17 -0.88 -2.37 5.39
N LYS A 18 -0.21 -1.51 6.14
CA LYS A 18 -0.86 -0.58 7.08
C LYS A 18 -1.68 0.50 6.35
N ALA A 19 -1.18 1.06 5.26
CA ALA A 19 -1.95 2.02 4.45
C ALA A 19 -3.20 1.37 3.82
N THR A 20 -3.10 0.09 3.42
CA THR A 20 -4.22 -0.61 2.77
C THR A 20 -5.24 -1.17 3.76
N THR A 21 -4.79 -1.68 4.91
CA THR A 21 -5.63 -2.43 5.85
C THR A 21 -5.80 -1.77 7.22
N GLY A 22 -5.03 -0.73 7.53
CA GLY A 22 -4.92 -0.12 8.87
C GLY A 22 -3.96 -0.83 9.82
N PHE A 23 -3.53 -2.07 9.51
CA PHE A 23 -2.68 -2.88 10.38
C PHE A 23 -1.38 -3.28 9.69
N GLY A 24 -0.23 -3.08 10.35
CA GLY A 24 1.08 -3.44 9.79
C GLY A 24 1.31 -4.96 9.65
N ARG A 25 0.57 -5.77 10.43
CA ARG A 25 0.68 -7.24 10.47
C ARG A 25 -0.42 -7.94 9.65
N ALA A 26 -1.12 -7.24 8.77
CA ALA A 26 -2.19 -7.84 7.99
C ALA A 26 -1.69 -8.98 7.10
N ASN A 27 -2.46 -10.06 7.05
CA ASN A 27 -2.18 -11.20 6.18
C ASN A 27 -2.47 -10.84 4.71
N LYS A 28 -1.86 -11.57 3.77
CA LYS A 28 -2.09 -11.36 2.32
C LYS A 28 -3.57 -11.38 1.93
N GLU A 29 -4.35 -12.28 2.54
CA GLU A 29 -5.80 -12.37 2.32
C GLU A 29 -6.55 -11.11 2.78
N GLN A 30 -6.11 -10.48 3.87
CA GLN A 30 -6.69 -9.24 4.38
C GLN A 30 -6.36 -8.07 3.46
N VAL A 31 -5.13 -8.00 2.96
CA VAL A 31 -4.72 -7.01 1.95
C VAL A 31 -5.56 -7.17 0.69
N TYR A 32 -5.71 -8.39 0.18
CA TYR A 32 -6.51 -8.67 -1.01
C TYR A 32 -7.99 -8.31 -0.82
N SER A 33 -8.57 -8.67 0.33
CA SER A 33 -9.95 -8.33 0.67
C SER A 33 -10.15 -6.81 0.72
N MET A 34 -9.18 -6.08 1.28
CA MET A 34 -9.19 -4.62 1.31
C MET A 34 -9.00 -3.99 -0.06
N VAL A 35 -8.12 -4.52 -0.90
CA VAL A 35 -7.94 -4.06 -2.29
C VAL A 35 -9.26 -4.21 -3.06
N LYS A 36 -9.95 -5.35 -2.92
CA LYS A 36 -11.28 -5.55 -3.52
C LYS A 36 -12.35 -4.61 -2.97
N PHE A 37 -12.29 -4.31 -1.67
CA PHE A 37 -13.21 -3.37 -1.04
C PHE A 37 -13.00 -1.94 -1.53
N LEU A 38 -11.73 -1.52 -1.67
CA LEU A 38 -11.35 -0.18 -2.14
C LEU A 38 -11.55 -0.01 -3.65
N LEU A 39 -11.37 -1.07 -4.43
CA LEU A 39 -11.50 -1.10 -5.89
C LEU A 39 -12.53 -2.16 -6.31
N PRO A 40 -13.84 -1.89 -6.12
CA PRO A 40 -14.87 -2.82 -6.53
C PRO A 40 -14.83 -3.02 -8.05
N GLY A 41 -14.57 -4.25 -8.48
CA GLY A 41 -14.45 -4.63 -9.89
C GLY A 41 -13.05 -5.03 -10.34
N VAL A 42 -12.03 -4.88 -9.48
CA VAL A 42 -10.70 -5.41 -9.78
C VAL A 42 -10.66 -6.93 -9.56
N ILE A 43 -10.14 -7.65 -10.55
CA ILE A 43 -9.96 -9.10 -10.49
C ILE A 43 -8.46 -9.37 -10.54
N CYS A 44 -7.82 -9.51 -9.38
CA CYS A 44 -6.45 -10.02 -9.34
C CYS A 44 -6.48 -11.54 -9.46
N LYS A 45 -5.77 -12.05 -10.46
CA LYS A 45 -5.55 -13.46 -10.79
C LYS A 45 -4.31 -14.02 -10.08
N SER A 46 -3.39 -13.16 -9.64
CA SER A 46 -2.22 -13.54 -8.85
C SER A 46 -2.03 -12.65 -7.61
N ASP A 47 -1.25 -13.15 -6.66
CA ASP A 47 -0.84 -12.39 -5.47
C ASP A 47 -0.03 -11.14 -5.85
N ASP A 48 0.83 -11.24 -6.86
CA ASP A 48 1.69 -10.13 -7.31
C ASP A 48 0.86 -8.96 -7.86
N GLU A 49 -0.25 -9.26 -8.56
CA GLU A 49 -1.19 -8.22 -9.04
C GLU A 49 -1.86 -7.50 -7.86
N SER A 50 -2.20 -8.23 -6.81
CA SER A 50 -2.76 -7.65 -5.59
C SER A 50 -1.74 -6.76 -4.87
N ASP A 51 -0.48 -7.19 -4.77
CA ASP A 51 0.58 -6.41 -4.11
C ASP A 51 0.89 -5.13 -4.90
N ALA A 52 0.92 -5.19 -6.23
CA ALA A 52 1.08 -4.00 -7.07
C ALA A 52 -0.06 -2.98 -6.87
N LEU A 53 -1.31 -3.47 -6.79
CA LEU A 53 -2.47 -2.62 -6.50
C LEU A 53 -2.41 -2.02 -5.08
N ALA A 54 -1.99 -2.81 -4.10
CA ALA A 54 -1.80 -2.32 -2.73
C ALA A 54 -0.75 -1.20 -2.68
N VAL A 55 0.36 -1.33 -3.41
CA VAL A 55 1.37 -0.28 -3.54
C VAL A 55 0.80 0.97 -4.23
N ALA A 56 -0.01 0.81 -5.28
CA ALA A 56 -0.64 1.93 -5.96
C ALA A 56 -1.64 2.67 -5.06
N ILE A 57 -2.44 1.95 -4.29
CA ILE A 57 -3.36 2.52 -3.29
C ILE A 57 -2.57 3.25 -2.21
N CYS A 58 -1.52 2.63 -1.69
CA CYS A 58 -0.60 3.23 -0.73
C CYS A 58 -0.05 4.55 -1.27
N HIS A 59 0.54 4.54 -2.46
CA HIS A 59 1.05 5.75 -3.11
C HIS A 59 -0.04 6.81 -3.31
N SER A 60 -1.25 6.42 -3.74
CA SER A 60 -2.37 7.34 -3.90
C SER A 60 -2.78 7.98 -2.57
N GLN A 61 -2.76 7.23 -1.46
CA GLN A 61 -3.03 7.77 -0.14
C GLN A 61 -1.92 8.72 0.32
N PHE A 62 -0.65 8.42 0.03
CA PHE A 62 0.46 9.34 0.34
C PHE A 62 0.46 10.59 -0.54
N ALA A 63 0.04 10.48 -1.80
CA ALA A 63 -0.04 11.59 -2.74
C ALA A 63 -1.28 12.46 -2.51
N SER A 64 -2.40 11.86 -2.11
CA SER A 64 -3.68 12.55 -1.93
C SER A 64 -3.95 12.98 -0.49
N SER A 65 -3.47 12.22 0.49
CA SER A 65 -3.70 12.45 1.91
C SER A 65 -2.38 12.79 2.61
N ASN A 66 -2.49 13.65 3.62
CA ASN A 66 -1.41 14.11 4.48
C ASN A 66 -0.94 13.01 5.45
N ILE A 67 -0.79 11.77 4.98
CA ILE A 67 -0.31 10.65 5.80
C ILE A 67 1.19 10.85 6.04
N ASN A 68 1.53 11.25 7.26
CA ASN A 68 2.91 11.42 7.64
C ASN A 68 3.56 10.04 7.76
N TYR A 69 4.59 9.80 6.96
CA TYR A 69 5.39 8.57 7.00
C TYR A 69 5.88 8.24 8.44
N SER A 70 6.10 9.26 9.26
CA SER A 70 6.51 9.14 10.67
C SER A 70 5.45 8.50 11.58
N GLU A 71 4.16 8.58 11.27
CA GLU A 71 3.09 7.94 12.06
C GLU A 71 2.91 6.46 11.71
N LEU A 72 3.41 6.04 10.53
CA LEU A 72 3.36 4.65 10.12
C LEU A 72 4.45 3.82 10.82
N ASP A 73 5.60 4.42 11.12
CA ASP A 73 6.74 3.80 11.78
C ASP A 73 6.56 3.65 13.31
N ASN A 74 5.99 4.67 13.98
CA ASN A 74 5.81 4.70 15.45
C ASN A 74 4.76 3.71 16.02
N ASN A 75 4.04 2.98 15.17
CA ASN A 75 2.99 2.05 15.59
C ASN A 75 3.37 0.59 15.27
N TYR A 76 4.68 0.30 15.16
CA TYR A 76 5.20 -1.04 14.90
C TYR A 76 5.43 -1.89 16.17
N ASP A 77 5.28 -1.29 17.36
CA ASP A 77 5.33 -2.01 18.64
C ASP A 77 4.13 -1.67 19.54
N SER A 78 3.08 -2.50 19.44
CA SER A 78 2.22 -2.95 20.54
C SER A 78 1.55 -4.25 20.17
#